data_AF-A0A7C5U5E7-F1
#
_entry.id   AF-A0A7C5U5E7-F1
#
_cell.length_a   1.000
_cell.length_b   1.000
_cell.length_c   1.000
_cell.angle_alpha   90.00
_cell.angle_beta   90.00
_cell.angle_gamma   90.00
#
_symmetry.space_group_name_H-M   'P 1'
#
loop_
_entity.id
_entity.type
_entity.pdbx_description
1 polymer ?
#
loop_
_entity_poly.entity_id
_entity_poly.type
_entity_poly.pdbx_seq_one_letter_code
_entity_poly.pdbx_strand_id
1 'polypeptide(L)' 'MVNKQSSLRRLKLLGEVFRVGRTRVVVKAYLVPKLAARVYDGKGRELGYVSNVFGPVTSPFVSLKLLEDR' A
#
# COMPACT_ATOMS: atom_id res chain seq x y z
N MET A 1 14.42 22.52 21.17
CA MET A 1 14.64 21.13 20.70
C MET A 1 13.27 20.50 20.46
N VAL A 2 12.81 20.42 19.22
CA VAL A 2 11.48 19.83 18.93
C VAL A 2 11.62 18.32 18.95
N ASN A 3 11.03 17.71 19.97
CA ASN A 3 10.97 16.27 20.15
C ASN A 3 10.22 15.67 18.95
N LYS A 4 10.93 15.03 18.02
CA LYS A 4 10.31 14.21 16.96
C LYS A 4 9.66 13.03 17.65
N GLN A 5 8.42 13.23 18.10
CA GLN A 5 7.54 12.13 18.49
C GLN A 5 7.48 11.18 17.31
N SER A 6 8.21 10.08 17.44
CA SER A 6 8.09 8.87 16.64
C SER A 6 6.64 8.42 16.77
N SER A 7 5.75 8.98 15.95
CA SER A 7 4.39 8.47 15.81
C SER A 7 4.55 6.99 15.45
N LEU A 8 4.11 6.11 16.33
CA LEU A 8 4.10 4.67 16.10
C LEU A 8 3.31 4.46 14.80
N ARG A 9 4.02 4.28 13.68
CA ARG A 9 3.39 4.02 12.38
C ARG A 9 2.84 2.61 12.43
N ARG A 10 1.63 2.48 12.96
CA ARG A 10 0.91 1.21 13.01
C ARG A 10 0.54 0.82 11.59
N LEU A 11 1.02 -0.35 11.15
CA LEU A 11 0.60 -0.95 9.90
C LEU A 11 -0.89 -1.26 9.96
N LYS A 12 -1.59 -1.00 8.86
CA LYS A 12 -2.98 -1.40 8.65
C LYS A 12 -3.03 -2.40 7.51
N LEU A 13 -3.81 -3.46 7.66
CA LEU A 13 -4.03 -4.42 6.60
C LEU A 13 -4.70 -3.72 5.41
N LEU A 14 -4.04 -3.76 4.24
CA LEU A 14 -4.54 -3.09 3.04
C LEU A 14 -5.65 -3.91 2.38
N GLY A 15 -5.41 -5.21 2.19
CA GLY A 15 -6.31 -6.09 1.46
C GLY A 15 -5.60 -7.34 0.94
N GLU A 16 -6.26 -7.99 -0.01
CA GLU A 16 -5.79 -9.21 -0.68
C GLU A 16 -5.26 -8.91 -2.07
N VAL A 17 -4.16 -9.56 -2.43
CA VAL A 17 -3.59 -9.44 -3.78
C VAL A 17 -4.58 -10.01 -4.79
N PHE A 18 -5.04 -9.17 -5.71
CA PHE A 18 -5.94 -9.54 -6.79
C PHE A 18 -5.17 -9.95 -8.06
N ARG A 19 -4.10 -9.20 -8.40
CA ARG A 19 -3.26 -9.49 -9.56
C ARG A 19 -1.82 -9.00 -9.33
N VAL A 20 -0.85 -9.80 -9.76
CA VAL A 20 0.57 -9.40 -9.79
C VAL A 20 1.00 -9.22 -11.24
N GLY A 21 1.61 -8.08 -11.55
CA GLY A 21 2.29 -7.82 -12.82
C GLY A 21 3.76 -7.46 -12.58
N ARG A 22 4.50 -7.21 -13.67
CA ARG A 22 5.95 -7.00 -13.61
C ARG A 22 6.37 -5.78 -12.79
N THR A 23 5.65 -4.67 -12.91
CA THR A 23 5.98 -3.39 -12.25
C THR A 23 4.88 -2.90 -11.31
N ARG A 24 3.75 -3.61 -11.30
CA ARG A 24 2.55 -3.22 -10.55
C ARG A 24 1.84 -4.41 -9.94
N VAL A 25 1.24 -4.18 -8.80
CA VAL A 25 0.34 -5.13 -8.11
C VAL A 25 -1.03 -4.49 -7.99
N VAL A 26 -2.10 -5.26 -8.14
CA VAL A 26 -3.46 -4.80 -7.86
C VAL A 26 -3.96 -5.53 -6.63
N VAL A 27 -4.49 -4.78 -5.68
CA VAL A 27 -5.03 -5.27 -4.40
C VAL A 27 -6.52 -4.96 -4.35
N LYS A 28 -7.33 -5.93 -3.92
CA LYS A 28 -8.71 -5.68 -3.49
C LYS A 28 -8.65 -5.22 -2.04
N ALA A 29 -8.85 -3.93 -1.81
CA ALA A 29 -8.60 -3.32 -0.51
C ALA A 29 -9.86 -3.28 0.37
N TYR A 30 -9.65 -3.38 1.68
CA TYR A 30 -10.72 -3.29 2.69
C TYR A 30 -11.00 -1.85 3.12
N LEU A 31 -10.14 -0.91 2.74
CA LEU A 31 -10.23 0.51 3.06
C LEU A 31 -9.68 1.34 1.90
N VAL A 32 -10.00 2.64 1.88
CA VAL A 32 -9.43 3.60 0.94
C VAL A 32 -8.09 4.10 1.50
N PRO A 33 -6.93 3.70 0.93
CA PRO A 33 -5.64 4.19 1.40
C PRO A 33 -5.34 5.60 0.87
N LYS A 34 -4.36 6.27 1.48
CA LYS A 34 -3.80 7.51 0.92
C LYS A 34 -2.96 7.19 -0.31
N LEU A 35 -3.01 8.06 -1.33
CA LEU A 35 -2.04 8.03 -2.43
C LEU A 35 -0.61 8.19 -1.87
N ALA A 36 0.35 7.57 -2.54
CA ALA A 36 1.75 7.49 -2.14
C ALA A 36 2.03 6.84 -0.76
N ALA A 37 1.02 6.24 -0.11
CA ALA A 37 1.26 5.47 1.11
C ALA A 37 2.15 4.27 0.80
N ARG A 38 3.13 4.03 1.68
CA ARG A 38 4.02 2.85 1.62
C ARG A 38 3.22 1.58 1.89
N VAL A 39 3.52 0.53 1.14
CA VAL A 39 2.89 -0.78 1.29
C VAL A 39 3.97 -1.80 1.59
N TYR A 40 3.62 -2.73 2.48
CA TYR A 40 4.51 -3.73 3.01
C TYR A 40 3.91 -5.12 2.78
N ASP A 41 4.77 -6.14 2.67
CA ASP A 41 4.33 -7.53 2.70
C ASP A 41 4.06 -8.02 4.14
N GLY A 42 3.60 -9.27 4.27
CA GLY A 42 3.34 -9.90 5.56
C GLY A 42 4.59 -10.08 6.45
N LYS A 43 5.79 -9.88 5.91
CA LYS A 43 7.07 -9.91 6.64
C LYS A 43 7.55 -8.50 7.02
N GLY A 44 6.77 -7.46 6.71
CA GLY A 44 7.14 -6.06 6.96
C GLY A 44 8.15 -5.49 5.97
N ARG A 45 8.41 -6.16 4.84
CA ARG A 45 9.29 -5.63 3.78
C ARG A 45 8.51 -4.63 2.93
N GLU A 46 9.09 -3.46 2.68
CA GLU A 46 8.46 -2.45 1.82
C GLU A 46 8.42 -2.96 0.37
N LEU A 47 7.23 -3.06 -0.20
CA LEU A 47 7.02 -3.49 -1.58
C LEU A 47 7.00 -2.32 -2.57
N GLY A 48 6.59 -1.13 -2.09
CA GLY A 48 6.27 -0.01 -2.96
C GLY A 48 5.28 0.94 -2.35
N TYR A 49 4.53 1.62 -3.22
CA TYR A 49 3.59 2.65 -2.81
C TYR A 49 2.29 2.63 -3.61
N VAL A 50 1.22 3.14 -2.99
CA VAL A 50 -0.08 3.33 -3.63
C VAL A 50 0.04 4.37 -4.74
N SER A 51 -0.15 3.93 -5.99
CA SER A 51 -0.10 4.78 -7.18
C SER A 51 -1.49 5.17 -7.69
N ASN A 52 -2.52 4.36 -7.42
CA ASN A 52 -3.90 4.65 -7.82
C ASN A 52 -4.90 3.94 -6.90
N VAL A 53 -6.11 4.49 -6.75
CA VAL A 53 -7.26 3.89 -6.07
C VAL A 53 -8.48 4.07 -6.98
N PHE A 54 -9.18 2.98 -7.30
CA PHE A 54 -10.28 2.99 -8.26
C PHE A 54 -11.34 1.92 -7.95
N GLY A 55 -12.49 1.97 -8.62
CA GLY A 55 -13.60 1.06 -8.41
C GLY A 55 -14.55 1.48 -7.28
N PRO A 56 -15.42 0.57 -6.79
CA PRO A 56 -16.44 0.88 -5.79
C PRO A 56 -15.83 1.32 -4.45
N VAL A 57 -16.40 2.36 -3.85
CA VAL A 57 -15.90 2.93 -2.58
C VAL A 57 -15.93 1.91 -1.42
N THR A 58 -16.89 0.98 -1.43
CA THR A 58 -17.04 -0.05 -0.40
C THR A 58 -16.04 -1.20 -0.52
N SER A 59 -15.41 -1.39 -1.69
CA SER A 59 -14.42 -2.44 -1.95
C SER A 59 -13.47 -2.01 -3.07
N PRO A 60 -12.62 -1.00 -2.84
CA PRO A 60 -11.80 -0.41 -3.88
C PRO A 60 -10.70 -1.35 -4.35
N PHE A 61 -10.30 -1.17 -5.60
CA PHE A 61 -9.05 -1.71 -6.12
C PHE A 61 -7.94 -0.68 -5.97
N VAL A 62 -6.75 -1.15 -5.60
CA VAL A 62 -5.59 -0.29 -5.34
C VAL A 62 -4.43 -0.75 -6.21
N SER A 63 -3.84 0.17 -6.96
CA SER A 63 -2.66 -0.10 -7.79
C SER A 63 -1.36 0.22 -7.06
N LEU A 64 -0.62 -0.84 -6.82
CA LEU A 64 0.79 -1.03 -6.51
C LEU A 64 1.76 -0.44 -7.52
N LYS A 65 2.62 0.54 -7.22
CA LYS A 65 3.90 0.64 -7.96
C LYS A 65 4.99 0.02 -7.12
N LEU A 66 5.62 -1.03 -7.63
CA LEU A 66 6.69 -1.74 -6.95
C LEU A 66 7.96 -0.88 -6.92
N LEU A 67 8.74 -1.00 -5.84
CA LEU A 67 10.13 -0.57 -5.87
C LEU A 67 10.86 -1.45 -6.90
N GLU A 68 11.63 -0.84 -7.79
CA GLU A 68 12.55 -1.62 -8.63
C GLU A 68 13.56 -2.30 -7.70
N ASP A 69 13.71 -3.63 -7.82
CA ASP A 69 14.88 -4.31 -7.27
C ASP A 69 16.10 -3.73 -8.02
N ARG A 70 16.95 -3.00 -7.29
CA ARG A 70 18.23 -2.53 -7.82
C ARG A 70 19.26 -3.64 -7.78
#